data_AF-A0A535P8T1-F1
#
_entry.id   AF-A0A535P8T1-F1
#
_cell.length_a   1.000
_cell.length_b   1.000
_cell.length_c   1.000
_cell.angle_alpha   90.00
_cell.angle_beta   90.00
_cell.angle_gamma   90.00
#
_symmetry.space_group_name_H-M   'P 1'
#
loop_
_entity.id
_entity.type
_entity.pdbx_description
1 polymer ?
#
loop_
_entity_poly.entity_id
_entity_poly.type
_entity_poly.pdbx_seq_one_letter_code
_entity_poly.pdbx_strand_id
1 'polypeptide(L)'
;MAMAILVAGVGADQPVVGPGAANALAELGITRVSLLRDSDDFSVVLEGWAFDPANAGEAVRAVFPRDSGRVRVFREIEQVAVSTALRNGGLT
;
A
#
# COMPACT_ATOMS: atom_id res chain seq x y z
N MET A 1 -10.38 -3.10 -8.02
CA MET A 1 -8.97 -3.14 -7.60
C MET A 1 -8.96 -2.64 -6.18
N ALA A 2 -8.35 -3.35 -5.22
CA ALA A 2 -8.23 -2.87 -3.85
C ALA A 2 -6.79 -2.40 -3.61
N MET A 3 -6.66 -1.34 -2.80
CA MET A 3 -5.39 -0.75 -2.43
C MET A 3 -5.33 -0.49 -0.93
N ALA A 4 -4.15 -0.71 -0.34
CA ALA A 4 -3.81 -0.23 0.99
C ALA A 4 -2.39 0.34 1.01
N ILE A 5 -2.18 1.35 1.85
CA ILE A 5 -0.87 1.93 2.10
C ILE A 5 -0.48 1.65 3.55
N LEU A 6 0.68 1.03 3.74
CA LEU A 6 1.29 0.80 5.03
C LEU A 6 2.31 1.91 5.27
N VAL A 7 2.17 2.65 6.36
CA VAL A 7 3.13 3.70 6.73
C VAL A 7 3.78 3.30 8.04
N ALA A 8 5.09 3.04 7.99
CA ALA A 8 5.89 2.79 9.16
C ALA A 8 5.90 4.05 10.04
N GLY A 9 5.72 3.87 11.35
CA GLY A 9 5.95 4.94 12.31
C GLY A 9 7.44 5.10 12.61
N VAL A 10 7.80 6.26 13.15
CA VAL A 10 9.18 6.61 13.50
C VAL A 10 9.86 5.49 14.30
N GLY A 11 11.02 5.06 13.79
CA GLY A 11 11.85 4.02 14.40
C GLY A 11 11.28 2.59 14.30
N ALA A 12 10.32 2.34 13.43
CA ALA A 12 9.95 0.98 13.04
C ALA A 12 11.06 0.33 12.21
N ASP A 13 11.22 -0.98 12.38
CA ASP A 13 12.14 -1.79 11.59
C ASP A 13 11.85 -1.73 10.08
N GLN A 14 12.88 -2.06 9.30
CA GLN A 14 12.78 -2.09 7.85
C GLN A 14 11.77 -3.15 7.38
N PRO A 15 10.96 -2.84 6.34
CA PRO A 15 10.06 -3.80 5.74
C PRO A 15 10.83 -4.93 5.02
N VAL A 16 10.21 -6.11 4.97
CA VAL A 16 10.72 -7.30 4.30
C VAL A 16 9.80 -7.66 3.14
N VAL A 17 10.39 -7.79 1.94
CA VAL A 17 9.72 -8.19 0.70
C VAL A 17 10.48 -9.34 0.01
N GLY A 18 10.89 -10.32 0.81
CA GLY A 18 11.50 -11.58 0.32
C GLY A 18 10.45 -12.62 -0.09
N PRO A 19 10.88 -13.80 -0.59
CA PRO A 19 9.98 -14.84 -1.10
C PRO A 19 8.88 -15.29 -0.12
N GLY A 20 9.21 -15.39 1.17
CA GLY A 20 8.22 -15.75 2.20
C GLY A 20 7.13 -14.68 2.37
N ALA A 21 7.52 -13.40 2.40
CA ALA A 21 6.57 -12.29 2.45
C ALA A 21 5.73 -12.23 1.17
N ALA A 22 6.34 -12.44 0.00
CA ALA A 22 5.64 -12.47 -1.27
C ALA A 22 4.56 -13.57 -1.33
N ASN A 23 4.87 -14.78 -0.85
CA ASN A 23 3.90 -15.87 -0.78
C ASN A 23 2.73 -15.54 0.16
N ALA A 24 3.02 -15.03 1.36
CA ALA A 24 1.99 -14.63 2.31
C ALA A 24 1.09 -13.51 1.74
N LEU A 25 1.67 -12.52 1.04
CA LEU A 25 0.90 -11.46 0.40
C LEU A 25 0.05 -11.99 -0.76
N ALA A 26 0.57 -12.96 -1.53
CA ALA A 26 -0.18 -13.59 -2.62
C ALA A 26 -1.40 -14.37 -2.11
N GLU A 27 -1.30 -15.04 -0.95
CA GLU A 27 -2.44 -15.69 -0.29
C GLU A 27 -3.54 -14.69 0.11
N LEU A 28 -3.17 -13.43 0.37
CA LEU A 28 -4.09 -12.33 0.64
C LEU A 28 -4.66 -11.68 -0.63
N GLY A 29 -4.35 -12.21 -1.82
CA GLY A 29 -4.83 -11.67 -3.09
C GLY A 29 -4.09 -10.41 -3.56
N ILE A 30 -2.95 -10.07 -2.93
CA ILE A 30 -2.08 -8.96 -3.33
C ILE A 30 -1.22 -9.42 -4.51
N THR A 31 -1.20 -8.62 -5.56
CA THR A 31 -0.49 -8.92 -6.82
C THR A 31 0.63 -7.93 -7.12
N ARG A 32 0.67 -6.79 -6.42
CA ARG A 32 1.71 -5.78 -6.58
C ARG A 32 2.06 -5.16 -5.24
N VAL A 33 3.36 -5.00 -5.03
CA VAL A 33 3.95 -4.37 -3.85
C VAL A 33 4.92 -3.31 -4.33
N SER A 34 4.77 -2.08 -3.85
CA SER A 34 5.74 -1.01 -4.08
C SER A 34 6.30 -0.56 -2.74
N LEU A 35 7.61 -0.70 -2.55
CA LEU A 35 8.31 -0.23 -1.36
C LEU A 35 8.89 1.16 -1.63
N LEU A 36 8.57 2.12 -0.76
CA LEU A 36 9.01 3.51 -0.83
C LEU A 36 9.67 3.91 0.49
N ARG A 37 10.49 4.94 0.42
CA ARG A 37 11.22 5.50 1.54
C ARG A 37 11.43 7.00 1.30
N ASP A 38 11.33 7.78 2.36
CA ASP A 38 11.84 9.16 2.42
C ASP A 38 13.08 9.25 3.34
N SER A 39 13.40 10.44 3.86
CA SER A 39 14.51 10.61 4.79
C SER A 39 14.33 9.87 6.12
N ASP A 40 13.08 9.62 6.53
CA ASP A 40 12.75 9.31 7.92
C ASP A 40 12.02 7.97 8.06
N ASP A 41 11.14 7.61 7.12
CA ASP A 41 10.23 6.47 7.24
C ASP A 41 10.10 5.62 5.95
N PHE A 42 9.52 4.44 6.11
CA PHE A 42 9.15 3.53 5.02
C PHE A 42 7.64 3.56 4.75
N SER A 43 7.28 3.45 3.48
CA SER A 43 5.89 3.28 3.06
C SER A 43 5.79 2.11 2.08
N VAL A 44 4.70 1.36 2.16
CA VAL A 44 4.44 0.22 1.26
C VAL A 44 3.05 0.35 0.68
N VAL A 45 2.97 0.34 -0.65
CA VAL A 45 1.70 0.28 -1.38
C VAL A 45 1.43 -1.16 -1.77
N LEU A 46 0.24 -1.64 -1.42
CA LEU A 46 -0.26 -2.97 -1.72
C LEU A 46 -1.46 -2.84 -2.67
N GLU A 47 -1.42 -3.55 -3.78
CA GLU A 47 -2.51 -3.60 -4.75
C GLU A 47 -2.85 -5.04 -5.11
N GLY A 48 -4.14 -5.32 -5.22
CA GLY A 48 -4.65 -6.62 -5.63
C GLY A 48 -6.13 -6.57 -5.96
N TRP A 49 -6.58 -7.33 -6.96
CA TRP A 49 -8.00 -7.41 -7.29
C TRP A 49 -8.78 -8.30 -6.31
N ALA A 50 -8.13 -9.32 -5.75
CA ALA A 50 -8.68 -10.24 -4.75
C ALA A 50 -8.35 -9.82 -3.31
N PHE A 51 -7.60 -8.73 -3.13
CA PHE A 51 -7.22 -8.24 -1.82
C PHE A 51 -8.43 -7.63 -1.09
N ASP A 52 -8.65 -8.09 0.16
CA ASP A 52 -9.62 -7.50 1.08
C ASP A 52 -8.90 -6.59 2.08
N PRO A 53 -9.08 -5.25 2.01
CA PRO A 53 -8.48 -4.31 2.95
C PRO A 53 -8.87 -4.50 4.41
N ALA A 54 -9.94 -5.25 4.73
CA ALA A 54 -10.26 -5.62 6.10
C ALA A 54 -9.18 -6.51 6.72
N ASN A 55 -8.45 -7.28 5.90
CA ASN A 55 -7.39 -8.20 6.32
C ASN A 55 -5.99 -7.55 6.25
N ALA A 56 -5.89 -6.22 6.09
CA ALA A 56 -4.61 -5.52 5.96
C ALA A 56 -3.65 -5.75 7.15
N GLY A 57 -4.15 -6.13 8.34
CA GLY A 57 -3.31 -6.50 9.47
C GLY A 57 -2.42 -7.73 9.20
N GLU A 58 -2.86 -8.67 8.38
CA GLU A 58 -2.05 -9.81 7.95
C GLU A 58 -0.95 -9.38 6.98
N ALA A 59 -1.28 -8.48 6.05
CA ALA A 59 -0.30 -7.89 5.15
C ALA A 59 0.76 -7.08 5.91
N VAL A 60 0.38 -6.34 6.96
CA VAL A 60 1.32 -5.65 7.85
C VAL A 60 2.26 -6.66 8.51
N ARG A 61 1.78 -7.79 9.02
CA ARG A 61 2.63 -8.81 9.66
C ARG A 61 3.59 -9.46 8.66
N ALA A 62 3.15 -9.66 7.42
CA ALA A 62 4.00 -10.22 6.35
C ALA A 62 5.14 -9.26 5.97
N VAL A 63 4.87 -7.95 5.92
CA VAL A 63 5.84 -6.93 5.48
C VAL A 63 6.69 -6.40 6.64
N PHE A 64 6.13 -6.23 7.83
CA PHE A 64 6.81 -5.72 9.03
C PHE A 64 6.74 -6.75 10.17
N PRO A 65 7.45 -7.88 10.05
CA PRO A 65 7.34 -8.99 11.00
C PRO A 65 7.83 -8.64 12.41
N ARG A 66 8.69 -7.63 12.55
CA ARG A 66 9.28 -7.22 13.84
C ARG A 66 8.54 -6.07 14.52
N ASP A 67 7.83 -5.22 13.77
CA ASP A 67 7.27 -3.96 14.28
C ASP A 67 5.86 -3.64 13.76
N SER A 68 5.05 -4.68 13.51
CA SER A 68 3.67 -4.52 13.01
C SER A 68 2.80 -3.52 13.80
N GLY A 69 3.01 -3.39 15.12
CA GLY A 69 2.26 -2.45 15.98
C GLY A 69 2.58 -0.97 15.77
N ARG A 70 3.67 -0.64 15.06
CA ARG A 70 4.07 0.73 14.72
C ARG A 70 3.64 1.13 13.31
N VAL A 71 2.97 0.25 12.58
CA VAL A 71 2.56 0.48 11.19
C VAL A 71 1.12 0.96 11.16
N ARG A 72 0.88 2.09 10.51
CA ARG A 72 -0.46 2.60 10.23
C ARG A 72 -0.92 2.09 8.88
N VAL A 73 -2.19 1.67 8.81
CA VAL A 73 -2.82 1.24 7.56
C VAL A 73 -3.75 2.35 7.07
N PHE A 74 -3.49 2.86 5.87
CA PHE A 74 -4.39 3.75 5.14
C PHE A 74 -5.15 2.92 4.12
N ARG A 75 -6.47 2.96 4.20
CA ARG A 75 -7.37 2.30 3.26
C ARG A 75 -7.87 3.33 2.26
N GLU A 76 -8.08 2.88 1.03
CA GLU A 76 -8.75 3.70 0.04
C GLU A 76 -10.16 4.06 0.53
N ILE A 77 -10.47 5.35 0.51
CA ILE A 77 -11.83 5.87 0.75
C ILE A 77 -12.46 6.41 -0.54
N GLU A 78 -11.64 6.87 -1.47
CA GLU A 78 -12.04 7.45 -2.74
C GLU A 78 -10.86 7.34 -3.73
N GLN A 79 -11.17 7.01 -4.99
CA GLN A 79 -10.21 7.03 -6.09
C GLN A 79 -10.79 7.86 -7.24
N VAL A 80 -10.08 8.93 -7.61
CA VAL A 80 -10.50 9.85 -8.68
C VAL A 80 -9.48 9.84 -9.80
N ALA A 81 -9.95 9.69 -11.03
CA ALA A 81 -9.14 9.92 -12.22
C ALA A 81 -9.18 11.41 -12.57
N VAL A 82 -8.00 12.04 -12.69
CA VAL A 82 -7.88 13.46 -13.06
C VAL A 82 -7.49 13.56 -14.54
N SER A 83 -8.26 14.32 -15.32
CA SER A 83 -7.97 14.60 -16.73
C SER A 83 -7.23 15.91 -16.89
N THR A 84 -6.25 15.94 -17.79
CA THR A 84 -5.53 17.16 -18.21
C THR A 84 -6.15 17.85 -19.41
N ALA A 85 -7.31 17.38 -19.91
CA ALA A 85 -7.99 18.01 -21.03
C ALA A 85 -8.20 19.51 -20.73
N LEU A 86 -7.65 20.37 -21.58
CA LEU A 86 -7.79 21.83 -21.47
C LEU A 86 -9.26 22.18 -21.27
N ARG A 87 -9.53 23.18 -20.41
CA ARG A 87 -10.82 23.89 -20.37
C ARG A 87 -11.02 24.65 -21.69
N ASN A 88 -11.15 23.97 -22.82
CA ASN A 88 -11.49 24.60 -24.10
C ASN A 88 -13.00 24.84 -24.12
N GLY A 89 -13.42 25.83 -23.34
CA GLY A 89 -14.68 26.52 -23.56
C GLY A 89 -14.41 27.69 -24.52
N GLY A 90 -14.99 27.63 -25.71
CA GLY A 90 -15.01 28.75 -26.64
C GLY A 90 -15.04 28.34 -28.09
N LEU A 91 -16.12 27.67 -28.53
CA LEU A 91 -16.55 27.79 -29.92
C LEU A 91 -17.13 29.21 -30.06
N THR A 92 -16.39 30.11 -30.69
CA THR A 92 -16.91 31.31 -31.36
C THR A 92 -16.75 31.12 -32.85
#